data_AF-A0A949N8D8-F1
#
_entry.id   AF-A0A949N8D8-F1
#
_cell.length_a   1.000
_cell.length_b   1.000
_cell.length_c   1.000
_cell.angle_alpha   90.00
_cell.angle_beta   90.00
_cell.angle_gamma   90.00
#
_symmetry.space_group_name_H-M   'P 1'
#
loop_
_entity.id
_entity.type
_entity.pdbx_description
1 polymer ?
#
loop_
_entity_poly.entity_id
_entity_poly.type
_entity_poly.pdbx_seq_one_letter_code
_entity_poly.pdbx_strand_id
1 'polypeptide(L)'
;MTYAASSSERIGLLPALERQEVLETLAVRHFKAALLMEDEEELPLDASFFDIGLTSLRLMDVKQSLERELGLEIDSTALFNQPTVEQLVEYLSGILEARA
;
A
#
# COMPACT_ATOMS: atom_id res chain seq x y z
N MET A 1 -0.22 -28.63 -5.96
CA MET A 1 -0.60 -27.56 -5.02
C MET A 1 -1.15 -26.42 -5.86
N THR A 2 -2.45 -26.20 -5.78
CA THR A 2 -3.16 -25.16 -6.56
C THR A 2 -2.65 -23.80 -6.09
N TYR A 3 -1.86 -23.10 -6.90
CA TYR A 3 -1.64 -21.67 -6.70
C TYR A 3 -3.01 -21.01 -6.95
N ALA A 4 -3.73 -20.67 -5.88
CA ALA A 4 -4.75 -19.64 -6.01
C ALA A 4 -4.05 -18.43 -6.62
N ALA A 5 -4.63 -17.82 -7.67
CA ALA A 5 -4.08 -16.62 -8.30
C ALA A 5 -3.59 -15.67 -7.20
N SER A 6 -2.33 -15.24 -7.29
CA SER A 6 -1.74 -14.39 -6.25
C SER A 6 -2.61 -13.15 -6.08
N SER A 7 -2.74 -12.63 -4.86
CA SER A 7 -3.63 -11.50 -4.57
C SER A 7 -3.39 -10.33 -5.53
N SER A 8 -2.14 -10.12 -5.94
CA SER A 8 -1.74 -9.13 -6.96
C SER A 8 -2.29 -9.40 -8.35
N GLU A 9 -2.27 -10.62 -8.86
CA GLU A 9 -2.87 -10.95 -10.17
C GLU A 9 -4.37 -10.63 -10.18
N ARG A 10 -5.07 -10.94 -9.08
CA ARG A 10 -6.51 -10.64 -8.97
C ARG A 10 -6.77 -9.14 -8.94
N ILE A 11 -5.96 -8.40 -8.18
CA ILE A 11 -6.06 -6.94 -8.05
C ILE A 11 -5.68 -6.24 -9.36
N GLY A 12 -4.69 -6.75 -10.10
CA GLY A 12 -4.29 -6.23 -11.40
C GLY A 12 -5.39 -6.34 -12.46
N LEU A 13 -6.20 -7.40 -12.41
CA LEU A 13 -7.34 -7.61 -13.31
C LEU A 13 -8.56 -6.73 -12.98
N LEU A 14 -8.57 -6.05 -11.83
CA LEU A 14 -9.65 -5.12 -11.49
C LEU A 14 -9.58 -3.84 -12.34
N PRO A 15 -10.73 -3.20 -12.60
CA PRO A 15 -10.77 -1.83 -13.11
C PRO A 15 -9.95 -0.88 -12.23
N ALA A 16 -9.39 0.17 -12.82
CA ALA A 16 -8.49 1.10 -12.11
C ALA A 16 -9.07 1.64 -10.79
N LEU A 17 -10.35 1.98 -10.78
CA LEU A 17 -11.04 2.48 -9.58
C LEU A 17 -11.12 1.41 -8.47
N GLU A 18 -11.62 0.21 -8.79
CA GLU A 18 -11.72 -0.89 -7.82
C GLU A 18 -10.34 -1.34 -7.32
N ARG A 19 -9.34 -1.33 -8.21
CA ARG A 19 -7.94 -1.61 -7.84
C ARG A 19 -7.41 -0.60 -6.82
N GLN A 20 -7.65 0.69 -7.05
CA GLN A 20 -7.26 1.75 -6.12
C GLN A 20 -7.98 1.60 -4.77
N GLU A 21 -9.28 1.35 -4.74
CA GLU A 21 -10.05 1.17 -3.49
C GLU A 21 -9.52 -0.01 -2.65
N VAL A 22 -9.20 -1.13 -3.29
CA VAL A 22 -8.64 -2.31 -2.62
C VAL A 22 -7.24 -2.01 -2.08
N LEU A 23 -6.39 -1.35 -2.88
CA LEU A 23 -5.04 -0.99 -2.47
C LEU A 23 -5.02 0.05 -1.35
N GLU A 24 -5.93 1.01 -1.39
CA GLU A 24 -6.11 2.01 -0.33
C GLU A 24 -6.52 1.34 0.97
N THR A 25 -7.51 0.45 0.93
CA THR A 25 -7.94 -0.32 2.11
C THR A 25 -6.78 -1.12 2.72
N LEU A 26 -5.95 -1.76 1.87
CA LEU A 26 -4.77 -2.50 2.31
C LEU A 26 -3.71 -1.57 2.91
N ALA A 27 -3.38 -0.46 2.23
CA ALA A 27 -2.42 0.51 2.70
C ALA A 27 -2.86 1.08 4.05
N VAL A 28 -4.08 1.62 4.16
CA VAL A 28 -4.63 2.18 5.39
C VAL A 28 -4.51 1.19 6.55
N ARG A 29 -4.86 -0.09 6.34
CA ARG A 29 -4.72 -1.12 7.37
C ARG A 29 -3.28 -1.26 7.86
N HIS A 30 -2.31 -1.36 6.95
CA HIS A 30 -0.90 -1.49 7.33
C HIS A 30 -0.34 -0.23 7.99
N PHE A 31 -0.75 0.94 7.51
CA PHE A 31 -0.35 2.23 8.10
C PHE A 31 -0.92 2.42 9.50
N LYS A 32 -2.22 2.15 9.72
CA LYS A 32 -2.84 2.21 11.05
C LYS A 32 -2.15 1.25 12.02
N ALA A 33 -1.92 0.00 11.60
CA ALA A 33 -1.20 -0.98 12.41
C ALA A 33 0.23 -0.50 12.75
N ALA A 34 0.93 0.08 11.77
CA ALA A 34 2.27 0.62 11.96
C ALA A 34 2.28 1.89 12.81
N LEU A 35 1.20 2.67 12.88
CA LEU A 35 1.06 3.84 13.74
C LEU A 35 0.50 3.52 15.12
N LEU A 36 0.06 2.28 15.36
CA LEU A 36 -0.69 1.87 16.55
C LEU A 36 -2.01 2.64 16.71
N MET A 37 -2.64 2.97 15.58
CA MET A 37 -3.95 3.61 15.55
C MET A 37 -5.06 2.60 15.79
N GLU A 38 -6.13 3.04 16.44
CA GLU A 38 -7.37 2.29 16.58
C GLU A 38 -8.16 2.28 15.25
N ASP A 39 -9.04 1.30 15.07
CA ASP A 39 -9.83 1.15 13.83
C ASP A 39 -10.71 2.38 13.56
N GLU A 40 -11.13 3.07 14.62
CA GLU A 40 -12.00 4.25 14.61
C GLU A 40 -11.26 5.54 14.25
N GLU A 41 -9.93 5.57 14.35
CA GLU A 41 -9.12 6.75 13.99
C GLU A 41 -8.98 6.88 12.48
N GLU A 42 -9.24 8.06 11.93
CA GLU A 42 -9.06 8.32 10.49
C GLU A 42 -7.58 8.59 10.17
N LEU A 43 -7.08 7.89 9.16
CA LEU A 43 -5.75 8.12 8.61
C LEU A 43 -5.86 9.15 7.48
N PRO A 44 -5.21 10.32 7.56
CA PRO A 44 -5.22 11.29 6.47
C PRO A 44 -4.36 10.75 5.30
N LEU A 45 -5.00 10.51 4.16
CA LEU A 45 -4.38 9.88 2.98
C LEU A 45 -3.51 10.84 2.17
N ASP A 46 -3.81 12.13 2.27
CA ASP A 46 -3.14 13.27 1.63
C ASP A 46 -1.97 13.82 2.47
N ALA A 47 -1.87 13.40 3.73
CA ALA A 47 -0.78 13.79 4.61
C ALA A 47 0.49 12.98 4.36
N SER A 48 1.63 13.63 4.58
CA SER A 48 2.93 12.98 4.53
C SER A 48 3.04 11.91 5.63
N PHE A 49 3.63 10.76 5.32
CA PHE A 49 3.96 9.71 6.29
C PHE A 49 4.68 10.26 7.52
N PHE A 50 5.56 11.24 7.31
CA PHE A 50 6.33 11.83 8.40
C PHE A 50 5.50 12.79 9.26
N ASP A 51 4.50 13.45 8.68
CA ASP A 51 3.61 14.37 9.39
C ASP A 51 2.62 13.62 10.28
N ILE A 52 2.22 12.41 9.87
CA ILE A 52 1.38 11.50 10.67
C ILE A 52 2.17 10.69 11.71
N GLY A 53 3.46 10.99 11.90
CA GLY A 53 4.30 10.36 12.92
C GLY A 53 4.91 9.01 12.52
N LEU A 54 4.86 8.64 11.24
CA LEU A 54 5.53 7.44 10.74
C LEU A 54 7.05 7.67 10.69
N THR A 55 7.80 6.76 11.31
CA THR A 55 9.26 6.79 11.26
C THR A 55 9.77 5.98 10.07
N SER A 56 11.01 6.20 9.64
CA SER A 56 11.61 5.42 8.54
C SER A 56 11.58 3.90 8.82
N LEU A 57 11.74 3.49 10.09
CA LEU A 57 11.66 2.08 10.47
C LEU A 57 10.25 1.52 10.24
N ARG A 58 9.22 2.24 10.75
CA ARG A 58 7.81 1.84 10.56
C ARG A 58 7.40 1.86 9.10
N LEU A 59 7.92 2.80 8.32
CA LEU A 59 7.71 2.86 6.87
C LEU A 59 8.28 1.61 6.17
N MET A 60 9.47 1.15 6.58
CA MET A 60 10.04 -0.10 6.05
C MET A 60 9.25 -1.34 6.46
N ASP A 61 8.65 -1.35 7.66
CA ASP A 61 7.78 -2.44 8.11
C ASP A 61 6.48 -2.52 7.30
N VAL A 62 5.87 -1.36 7.00
CA VAL A 62 4.71 -1.24 6.11
C VAL A 62 5.06 -1.73 4.72
N LYS A 63 6.16 -1.24 4.15
CA LYS A 63 6.68 -1.68 2.85
C LYS A 63 6.81 -3.20 2.78
N GLN A 64 7.52 -3.82 3.72
CA GLN A 64 7.72 -5.27 3.75
C GLN A 64 6.42 -6.05 3.92
N SER A 65 5.43 -5.48 4.60
CA SER A 65 4.12 -6.13 4.79
C SER A 65 3.29 -6.09 3.50
N LEU A 66 3.29 -4.94 2.81
CA LEU A 66 2.66 -4.80 1.49
C LEU A 66 3.33 -5.69 0.44
N GLU A 67 4.66 -5.72 0.39
CA GLU A 67 5.43 -6.58 -0.53
C GLU A 67 5.09 -8.06 -0.34
N ARG A 68 4.97 -8.52 0.91
CA ARG A 68 4.60 -9.90 1.22
C ARG A 68 3.15 -10.24 0.85
N GLU A 69 2.22 -9.32 1.07
CA GLU A 69 0.79 -9.55 0.80
C GLU A 69 0.47 -9.48 -0.70
N LEU A 70 1.10 -8.54 -1.41
CA LEU A 70 0.93 -8.34 -2.84
C LEU A 70 1.92 -9.16 -3.67
N GLY A 71 2.96 -9.74 -3.09
CA GLY A 71 3.98 -10.50 -3.83
C GLY A 71 4.72 -9.64 -4.87
N LEU A 72 4.96 -8.37 -4.55
CA LEU A 72 5.67 -7.41 -5.40
C LEU A 72 6.86 -6.80 -4.66
N GLU A 73 7.71 -6.07 -5.39
CA GLU A 73 8.81 -5.29 -4.83
C GLU A 73 8.45 -3.80 -4.96
N ILE A 74 8.53 -3.06 -3.85
CA ILE A 74 8.27 -1.62 -3.78
C ILE A 74 9.63 -0.91 -3.76
N ASP A 75 9.83 0.05 -4.66
CA ASP A 75 11.04 0.85 -4.61
C ASP A 75 11.02 1.76 -3.37
N SER A 76 12.06 1.71 -2.56
CA SER A 76 12.16 2.56 -1.37
C SER A 76 12.23 4.04 -1.74
N THR A 77 12.81 4.36 -2.90
CA THR A 77 12.86 5.73 -3.42
C THR A 77 11.47 6.25 -3.79
N ALA A 78 10.55 5.38 -4.22
CA ALA A 78 9.16 5.75 -4.47
C ALA A 78 8.50 6.23 -3.16
N LEU A 79 8.71 5.54 -2.04
CA LEU A 79 8.16 5.95 -0.73
C LEU A 79 8.64 7.32 -0.24
N PHE A 80 9.83 7.76 -0.67
CA PHE A 80 10.35 9.09 -0.36
C PHE A 80 9.87 10.17 -1.35
N ASN A 81 9.70 9.81 -2.62
CA ASN A 81 9.21 10.71 -3.66
C ASN A 81 7.68 10.91 -3.59
N GLN A 82 6.99 9.92 -3.03
CA GLN A 82 5.55 9.85 -2.89
C GLN A 82 5.20 9.65 -1.41
N PRO A 83 5.36 10.71 -0.59
CA PRO A 83 5.28 10.58 0.86
C PRO A 83 3.84 10.43 1.38
N THR A 84 2.82 10.22 0.54
CA THR A 84 1.42 10.09 0.97
C THR A 84 0.83 8.72 0.63
N VAL A 85 -0.22 8.32 1.35
CA VAL A 85 -0.86 7.01 1.14
C VAL A 85 -1.52 6.97 -0.23
N GLU A 86 -2.17 8.06 -0.64
CA GLU A 86 -2.78 8.19 -1.95
C GLU A 86 -1.78 7.97 -3.10
N GLN A 87 -0.60 8.58 -3.00
CA GLN A 87 0.43 8.43 -4.03
C GLN A 87 1.03 7.02 -4.07
N LEU A 88 1.21 6.39 -2.90
CA LEU A 88 1.64 4.99 -2.82
C LEU A 88 0.61 4.06 -3.48
N VAL A 89 -0.69 4.28 -3.24
CA VAL A 89 -1.77 3.50 -3.84
C VAL A 89 -1.76 3.64 -5.37
N GLU A 90 -1.59 4.87 -5.88
CA GLU A 90 -1.46 5.13 -7.31
C GLU A 90 -0.27 4.37 -7.92
N TYR A 91 0.90 4.43 -7.27
CA TYR A 91 2.10 3.72 -7.69
C TYR A 91 1.93 2.20 -7.71
N LEU A 92 1.34 1.62 -6.66
CA LEU A 92 1.05 0.20 -6.58
C LEU A 92 0.05 -0.22 -7.66
N SER A 93 -0.96 0.61 -7.93
CA SER A 93 -1.96 0.36 -8.98
C SER A 93 -1.30 0.28 -10.36
N GLY A 94 -0.37 1.19 -10.66
CA GLY A 94 0.40 1.18 -11.92
C GLY A 94 1.31 -0.04 -12.06
N ILE A 95 1.95 -0.49 -10.97
CA ILE A 95 2.76 -1.72 -10.98
C ILE A 95 1.89 -2.94 -11.27
N LEU A 96 0.74 -3.05 -10.62
CA LEU A 96 -0.16 -4.20 -10.80
C LEU A 96 -0.80 -4.21 -12.18
N GLU A 97 -1.08 -3.05 -12.76
CA GLU A 97 -1.53 -2.94 -14.15
C GLU A 97 -0.53 -3.51 -15.14
N ALA A 98 0.74 -3.12 -14.99
CA ALA A 98 1.81 -3.53 -15.90
C ALA A 98 2.10 -5.05 -15.85
N ARG A 99 1.53 -5.76 -14.87
CA ARG A 99 1.70 -7.21 -14.66
C ARG A 99 0.47 -8.03 -15.03
N ALA A 100 -0.70 -7.40 -15.21
CA ALA A 100 -1.95 -8.06 -15.60
C ALA A 100 -1.99 -8.35 -17.10
#